data_AF-A0A1M5QS63-F1
#
_entry.id   AF-A0A1M5QS63-F1
#
_cell.length_a   1.000
_cell.length_b   1.000
_cell.length_c   1.000
_cell.angle_alpha   90.00
_cell.angle_beta   90.00
_cell.angle_gamma   90.00
#
_symmetry.space_group_name_H-M   'P 1'
#
loop_
_entity.id
_entity.type
_entity.pdbx_description
1 polymer ?
#
loop_
_entity_poly.entity_id
_entity_poly.type
_entity_poly.pdbx_seq_one_letter_code
_entity_poly.pdbx_strand_id
1 'polypeptide(L)'
;MSDTLATVATPSAPPAPSSPPAPATAPAQASPASGQHVTPGTPEWAALSAEQRHAALRGPENPRARGHSPARDQREAAASRAAGEGAPGEVPSADQQTPPAAGEKFKVGDYEIDAETLGEMMRRQAVDDQRRLTLPPSPEAYEAKLPADLKLPGGVEYKFDVNDPTMKAAQAMAHAKGWSQQDFSDALAIYASHHAAQEAALAERSRAEVARAGVTAPQRVDAVGRFITAEMGEADAKQIRALIVTDSMLRYHERMMQKISSQNTASFSQSHRVAPDPSGIPGYEGMSFEQRRYAQDQNAARRR
;
A
#
# COMPACT_ATOMS: atom_id res chain seq x y z
N MET A 1 31.92 -13.22 -15.71
CA MET A 1 30.79 -14.11 -15.98
C MET A 1 30.99 -15.31 -15.08
N SER A 2 30.30 -15.32 -13.93
CA SER A 2 30.44 -16.35 -12.91
C SER A 2 29.05 -16.83 -12.55
N ASP A 3 28.73 -18.04 -12.99
CA ASP A 3 27.49 -18.76 -12.70
C ASP A 3 27.47 -19.19 -11.24
N THR A 4 26.51 -18.67 -10.48
CA THR A 4 26.21 -19.13 -9.12
C THR A 4 24.96 -20.01 -9.19
N LEU A 5 25.16 -21.33 -9.19
CA LEU A 5 24.10 -22.32 -9.14
C LEU A 5 23.47 -22.34 -7.72
N ALA A 6 22.19 -21.99 -7.63
CA ALA A 6 21.41 -22.10 -6.41
C ALA A 6 20.92 -23.55 -6.21
N THR A 7 21.38 -24.17 -5.13
CA THR A 7 20.88 -25.46 -4.61
C THR A 7 19.47 -25.31 -4.07
N VAL A 8 18.50 -25.99 -4.68
CA VAL A 8 17.11 -26.07 -4.19
C VAL A 8 17.01 -27.22 -3.19
N ALA A 9 16.62 -26.90 -1.96
CA ALA A 9 16.35 -27.86 -0.90
C ALA A 9 15.02 -28.61 -1.13
N THR A 10 15.05 -29.91 -0.89
CA THR A 10 13.90 -30.84 -0.89
C THR A 10 12.84 -30.46 0.16
N PRO A 11 11.54 -30.51 -0.16
CA PRO A 11 10.48 -30.27 0.83
C PRO A 11 10.31 -31.47 1.78
N SER A 12 10.22 -31.14 3.07
CA SER A 12 9.99 -32.05 4.19
C SER A 12 8.54 -32.57 4.20
N ALA A 13 8.35 -33.82 4.61
CA ALA A 13 7.07 -34.53 4.65
C ALA A 13 6.06 -33.89 5.65
N PRO A 14 4.74 -33.98 5.39
CA PRO A 14 3.73 -33.41 6.27
C PRO A 14 3.56 -34.21 7.57
N PRO A 15 3.36 -33.55 8.73
CA PRO A 15 3.08 -34.23 10.00
C PRO A 15 1.64 -34.76 10.07
N ALA A 16 1.48 -35.87 10.80
CA ALA A 16 0.22 -36.58 11.02
C ALA A 16 -0.82 -35.76 11.84
N PRO A 17 -2.13 -36.02 11.67
CA PRO A 17 -3.18 -35.31 12.39
C PRO A 17 -3.24 -35.71 13.88
N SER A 18 -3.15 -34.71 14.76
CA SER A 18 -3.29 -34.83 16.21
C SER A 18 -4.76 -34.86 16.65
N SER A 19 -5.04 -35.73 17.62
CA SER A 19 -6.32 -36.03 18.27
C SER A 19 -7.07 -34.81 18.85
N PRO A 20 -8.42 -34.88 19.00
CA PRO A 20 -9.22 -33.78 19.55
C PRO A 20 -9.03 -33.58 21.06
N PRO A 21 -9.11 -32.33 21.56
CA PRO A 21 -8.94 -32.00 22.98
C PRO A 21 -10.20 -32.29 23.82
N ALA A 22 -9.96 -32.71 25.07
CA ALA A 22 -10.97 -32.94 26.11
C ALA A 22 -11.60 -31.63 26.62
N PRO A 23 -12.83 -31.65 27.16
CA PRO A 23 -13.53 -30.45 27.64
C PRO A 23 -12.90 -29.89 28.93
N ALA A 24 -12.60 -28.59 28.91
CA ALA A 24 -12.03 -27.86 30.03
C ALA A 24 -13.08 -27.51 31.09
N THR A 25 -12.72 -27.77 32.34
CA THR A 25 -13.38 -27.42 33.59
C THR A 25 -13.43 -25.90 33.82
N ALA A 26 -14.54 -25.41 34.36
CA ALA A 26 -14.75 -24.02 34.73
C ALA A 26 -13.87 -23.59 35.92
N PRO A 27 -13.26 -22.39 35.90
CA PRO A 27 -12.55 -21.85 37.06
C PRO A 27 -13.49 -21.09 38.02
N ALA A 28 -13.22 -21.28 39.31
CA ALA A 28 -13.88 -20.66 40.45
C ALA A 28 -13.59 -19.14 40.55
N GLN A 29 -14.61 -18.39 40.96
CA GLN A 29 -14.55 -16.94 41.22
C GLN A 29 -13.78 -16.64 42.51
N ALA A 30 -12.75 -15.79 42.41
CA ALA A 30 -12.05 -15.17 43.53
C ALA A 30 -12.62 -13.78 43.84
N SER A 31 -12.68 -13.45 45.12
CA SER A 31 -13.20 -12.19 45.70
C SER A 31 -12.28 -10.97 45.43
N PRO A 32 -12.78 -9.72 45.62
CA PRO A 32 -12.28 -8.53 44.92
C PRO A 32 -11.17 -7.79 45.66
N ALA A 33 -10.18 -7.31 44.91
CA ALA A 33 -9.17 -6.37 45.38
C ALA A 33 -9.53 -4.93 44.99
N SER A 34 -9.35 -4.02 45.95
CA SER A 34 -9.67 -2.59 45.95
C SER A 34 -8.96 -1.79 44.85
N GLY A 35 -9.73 -0.91 44.19
CA GLY A 35 -9.27 0.12 43.26
C GLY A 35 -9.87 0.00 41.87
N GLN A 36 -11.21 0.13 41.75
CA GLN A 36 -11.87 0.13 40.44
C GLN A 36 -11.45 1.37 39.64
N HIS A 37 -10.55 1.17 38.69
CA HIS A 37 -10.22 2.15 37.67
C HIS A 37 -11.44 2.27 36.74
N VAL A 38 -12.23 3.33 36.90
CA VAL A 38 -13.40 3.55 36.03
C VAL A 38 -12.88 3.90 34.63
N THR A 39 -13.07 3.00 33.67
CA THR A 39 -12.65 3.20 32.28
C THR A 39 -13.60 4.15 31.55
N PRO A 40 -13.08 5.12 30.76
CA PRO A 40 -13.91 5.98 29.93
C PRO A 40 -14.83 5.17 29.01
N GLY A 41 -16.14 5.46 29.06
CA GLY A 41 -17.16 4.80 28.21
C GLY A 41 -18.07 3.81 28.93
N THR A 42 -17.85 3.53 30.22
CA THR A 42 -18.82 2.77 31.02
C THR A 42 -19.97 3.68 31.51
N PRO A 43 -21.16 3.12 31.79
CA PRO A 43 -22.26 3.90 32.38
C PRO A 43 -21.87 4.54 33.74
N GLU A 44 -20.95 3.91 34.48
CA GLU A 44 -20.36 4.48 35.69
C GLU A 44 -19.53 5.73 35.42
N TRP A 45 -18.82 5.80 34.29
CA TRP A 45 -18.08 7.01 33.85
C TRP A 45 -19.02 8.18 33.55
N ALA A 46 -20.20 7.90 32.99
CA ALA A 46 -21.20 8.92 32.67
C ALA A 46 -21.87 9.51 33.92
N ALA A 47 -21.93 8.75 35.01
CA ALA A 47 -22.50 9.18 36.29
C ALA A 47 -21.55 10.08 37.12
N LEU A 48 -20.26 10.15 36.76
CA LEU A 48 -19.28 10.97 37.46
C LEU A 48 -19.40 12.46 37.11
N SER A 49 -19.23 13.32 38.12
CA SER A 49 -19.12 14.76 37.90
C SER A 49 -17.89 15.10 37.05
N ALA A 50 -17.88 16.28 36.43
CA ALA A 50 -16.74 16.71 35.60
C ALA A 50 -15.43 16.74 36.40
N GLU A 51 -15.47 17.14 37.67
CA GLU A 51 -14.33 17.15 38.58
C GLU A 51 -13.84 15.73 38.92
N GLN A 52 -14.77 14.79 39.14
CA GLN A 52 -14.42 13.39 39.41
C GLN A 52 -13.80 12.71 38.19
N ARG A 53 -14.29 12.99 36.98
CA ARG A 53 -13.68 12.51 35.73
C ARG A 53 -12.27 13.04 35.55
N HIS A 54 -12.06 14.32 35.85
CA HIS A 54 -10.73 14.94 35.77
C HIS A 54 -9.75 14.36 36.81
N ALA A 55 -10.22 14.06 38.03
CA ALA A 55 -9.41 13.41 39.05
C ALA A 55 -9.05 11.96 38.67
N ALA A 56 -10.00 11.20 38.10
CA ALA A 56 -9.75 9.83 37.63
C ALA A 56 -8.75 9.77 36.46
N LEU A 57 -8.72 10.79 35.59
CA LEU A 57 -7.75 10.92 34.51
C LEU A 57 -6.36 11.39 34.97
N ARG A 58 -6.27 12.13 36.08
CA ARG A 58 -5.01 12.72 36.55
C ARG A 58 -4.00 11.67 37.06
N GLY A 59 -4.45 10.44 37.33
CA GLY A 59 -3.62 9.38 37.89
C GLY A 59 -3.11 9.72 39.30
N PRO A 60 -2.52 8.76 40.03
CA PRO A 60 -1.86 9.06 41.29
C PRO A 60 -0.72 10.06 41.04
N GLU A 61 -0.72 11.18 41.78
CA GLU A 61 0.33 12.20 41.69
C GLU A 61 1.70 11.54 41.82
N ASN A 62 2.52 11.67 40.78
CA ASN A 62 3.86 11.11 40.77
C ASN A 62 4.70 11.83 41.84
N PRO A 63 5.17 11.16 42.90
CA PRO A 63 5.93 11.80 43.98
C PRO A 63 7.27 12.40 43.50
N ARG A 64 7.71 12.09 42.27
CA ARG A 64 8.89 12.70 41.63
C ARG A 64 8.60 14.04 40.94
N ALA A 65 7.33 14.47 40.82
CA ALA A 65 6.99 15.77 40.22
C ALA A 65 7.40 16.98 41.10
N ARG A 66 7.80 16.74 42.36
CA ARG A 66 8.44 17.74 43.24
C ARG A 66 9.97 17.72 43.15
N GLY A 67 10.55 17.16 42.10
CA GLY A 67 11.99 17.18 41.88
C GLY A 67 12.48 18.58 41.51
N HIS A 68 13.33 19.16 42.37
CA HIS A 68 14.20 20.28 42.02
C HIS A 68 14.90 19.97 40.69
N SER A 69 14.55 20.70 39.65
CA SER A 69 15.26 20.64 38.38
C SER A 69 16.30 21.75 38.38
N PRO A 70 17.61 21.44 38.27
CA PRO A 70 18.68 22.44 38.25
C PRO A 70 18.49 23.51 37.17
N ALA A 71 17.76 23.19 36.10
CA ALA A 71 17.41 24.13 35.04
C ALA A 71 16.41 25.21 35.49
N ARG A 72 15.56 24.93 36.48
CA ARG A 72 14.65 25.92 37.07
C ARG A 72 15.42 26.86 37.99
N ASP A 73 16.30 26.32 38.82
CA ASP A 73 17.14 27.10 39.73
C ASP A 73 18.11 28.01 38.96
N GLN A 74 18.67 27.56 37.83
CA GLN A 74 19.49 28.41 36.95
C GLN A 74 18.68 29.56 36.31
N ARG A 75 17.40 29.33 35.99
CA ARG A 75 16.54 30.33 35.35
C ARG A 75 16.06 31.38 36.36
N GLU A 76 15.71 30.96 37.57
CA GLU A 76 15.43 31.88 38.69
C GLU A 76 16.68 32.69 39.09
N ALA A 77 17.86 32.07 39.16
CA ALA A 77 19.11 32.77 39.46
C ALA A 77 19.57 33.76 38.36
N ALA A 78 19.20 33.51 37.10
CA ALA A 78 19.44 34.46 36.00
C ALA A 78 18.46 35.64 36.06
N ALA A 79 17.18 35.37 36.39
CA ALA A 79 16.18 36.42 36.56
C ALA A 79 16.49 37.34 37.76
N SER A 80 17.01 36.80 38.86
CA SER A 80 17.43 37.60 40.02
C SER A 80 18.67 38.47 39.73
N ARG A 81 19.57 38.05 38.85
CA ARG A 81 20.72 38.87 38.41
C ARG A 81 20.29 40.00 37.48
N ALA A 82 19.32 39.77 36.61
CA ALA A 82 18.78 40.81 35.73
C ALA A 82 17.99 41.90 36.47
N ALA A 83 17.45 41.59 37.66
CA ALA A 83 16.65 42.53 38.46
C ALA A 83 17.46 43.33 39.50
N GLY A 84 18.76 43.02 39.69
CA GLY A 84 19.55 43.53 40.82
C GLY A 84 20.68 44.51 40.51
N GLU A 85 21.08 44.70 39.25
CA GLU A 85 22.29 45.48 38.94
C GLU A 85 21.95 46.84 38.31
N GLY A 86 21.89 47.86 39.18
CA GLY A 86 21.86 49.25 38.78
C GLY A 86 23.18 49.68 38.12
N ALA A 87 23.04 50.47 37.05
CA ALA A 87 24.11 51.23 36.40
C ALA A 87 24.84 52.15 37.42
N PRO A 88 26.11 52.59 37.17
CA PRO A 88 26.36 53.57 36.12
C PRO A 88 27.72 53.42 35.39
N GLY A 89 27.73 53.80 34.12
CA GLY A 89 28.95 54.00 33.33
C GLY A 89 28.63 54.71 32.03
N GLU A 90 28.87 56.02 32.01
CA GLU A 90 28.77 56.92 30.86
C GLU A 90 29.37 56.32 29.58
N VAL A 91 28.54 56.26 28.54
CA VAL A 91 28.96 56.12 27.14
C VAL A 91 28.47 57.38 26.43
N PRO A 92 29.32 58.15 25.75
CA PRO A 92 28.91 59.40 25.14
C PRO A 92 27.87 59.12 24.04
N SER A 93 26.80 59.92 24.04
CA SER A 93 25.74 59.92 23.05
C SER A 93 26.30 60.00 21.63
N ALA A 94 26.32 58.87 20.94
CA ALA A 94 26.19 58.84 19.50
C ALA A 94 24.70 59.00 19.17
N ASP A 95 24.42 59.92 18.25
CA ASP A 95 23.12 60.33 17.75
C ASP A 95 21.97 59.33 17.97
N GLN A 96 20.96 59.78 18.72
CA GLN A 96 19.61 59.26 18.59
C GLN A 96 19.15 59.50 17.16
N GLN A 97 19.36 58.51 16.28
CA GLN A 97 18.59 58.42 15.04
C GLN A 97 17.14 58.21 15.44
N THR A 98 16.37 59.29 15.34
CA THR A 98 14.92 59.30 15.24
C THR A 98 14.49 58.16 14.32
N PRO A 99 13.53 57.30 14.71
CA PRO A 99 12.99 56.31 13.78
C PRO A 99 12.49 57.05 12.54
N PRO A 100 12.97 56.71 11.32
CA PRO A 100 12.57 57.41 10.12
C PRO A 100 11.06 57.27 9.95
N ALA A 101 10.43 58.38 9.57
CA ALA A 101 9.01 58.44 9.34
C ALA A 101 8.60 57.35 8.33
N ALA A 102 7.51 56.65 8.65
CA ALA A 102 6.89 55.65 7.78
C ALA A 102 6.68 56.26 6.39
N GLY A 103 7.51 55.85 5.42
CA GLY A 103 7.46 56.33 4.04
C GLY A 103 8.79 56.78 3.42
N GLU A 104 9.90 56.85 4.17
CA GLU A 104 11.21 57.11 3.57
C GLU A 104 11.67 55.92 2.72
N LYS A 105 11.68 56.13 1.39
CA LYS A 105 12.20 55.19 0.40
C LYS A 105 13.72 55.31 0.35
N PHE A 106 14.43 54.22 0.62
CA PHE A 106 15.87 54.16 0.51
C PHE A 106 16.25 53.70 -0.89
N LYS A 107 17.14 54.44 -1.54
CA LYS A 107 17.63 54.10 -2.88
C LYS A 107 18.84 53.19 -2.77
N VAL A 108 18.70 51.92 -3.11
CA VAL A 108 19.79 50.94 -3.17
C VAL A 108 20.10 50.69 -4.65
N GLY A 109 21.10 51.41 -5.18
CA GLY A 109 21.41 51.41 -6.61
C GLY A 109 20.27 52.00 -7.44
N ASP A 110 19.70 51.20 -8.33
CA ASP A 110 18.59 51.59 -9.22
C ASP A 110 17.19 51.30 -8.63
N TYR A 111 17.12 50.68 -7.44
CA TYR A 111 15.86 50.29 -6.80
C TYR A 111 15.54 51.19 -5.60
N GLU A 112 14.29 51.64 -5.50
CA GLU A 112 13.74 52.31 -4.31
C GLU A 112 13.04 51.27 -3.45
N ILE A 113 13.59 50.97 -2.27
CA ILE A 113 13.04 50.01 -1.31
C ILE A 113 12.56 50.81 -0.09
N ASP A 114 11.32 50.60 0.34
CA ASP A 114 10.83 51.18 1.58
C ASP A 114 11.33 50.40 2.81
N ALA A 115 11.31 51.04 3.98
CA ALA A 115 11.74 50.43 5.23
C ALA A 115 10.97 49.13 5.55
N GLU A 116 9.70 49.04 5.13
CA GLU A 116 8.85 47.86 5.34
C GLU A 116 9.32 46.67 4.50
N THR A 117 9.55 46.85 3.19
CA THR A 117 10.03 45.79 2.29
C THR A 117 11.42 45.30 2.71
N LEU A 118 12.31 46.20 3.15
CA LEU A 118 13.62 45.80 3.68
C LEU A 118 13.46 44.94 4.95
N GLY A 119 12.57 45.33 5.86
CA GLY A 119 12.24 44.55 7.05
C GLY A 119 11.70 43.16 6.71
N GLU A 120 10.85 43.05 5.69
CA GLU A 120 10.36 41.76 5.19
C GLU A 120 11.45 40.90 4.58
N MET A 121 12.36 41.49 3.79
CA MET A 121 13.52 40.77 3.24
C MET A 121 14.42 40.22 4.34
N MET A 122 14.73 41.02 5.38
CA MET A 122 15.54 40.57 6.51
C MET A 122 14.85 39.45 7.31
N ARG A 123 13.53 39.55 7.53
CA ARG A 123 12.77 38.48 8.19
C ARG A 123 12.79 37.19 7.36
N ARG A 124 12.63 37.29 6.05
CA ARG A 124 12.70 36.14 5.14
C ARG A 124 14.08 35.49 5.19
N GLN A 125 15.14 36.28 5.15
CA GLN A 125 16.51 35.78 5.26
C GLN A 125 16.76 35.10 6.61
N ALA A 126 16.30 35.70 7.72
CA ALA A 126 16.42 35.08 9.05
C ALA A 126 15.69 33.73 9.13
N VAL A 127 14.50 33.62 8.52
CA VAL A 127 13.76 32.35 8.43
C VAL A 127 14.50 31.33 7.56
N ASP A 128 15.07 31.75 6.43
CA ASP A 128 15.82 30.85 5.53
C ASP A 128 17.14 30.38 6.17
N ASP A 129 17.83 31.24 6.91
CA ASP A 129 19.03 30.88 7.68
C ASP A 129 18.68 29.95 8.84
N GLN A 130 17.58 30.21 9.54
CA GLN A 130 17.07 29.31 10.58
C GLN A 130 16.67 27.95 10.00
N ARG A 131 16.04 27.93 8.82
CA ARG A 131 15.75 26.68 8.09
C ARG A 131 17.04 25.96 7.78
N ARG A 132 18.03 26.61 7.16
CA ARG A 132 19.35 26.04 6.84
C ARG A 132 20.02 25.36 8.04
N LEU A 133 19.87 25.92 9.24
CA LEU A 133 20.41 25.34 10.47
C LEU A 133 19.69 24.05 10.93
N THR A 134 18.44 23.82 10.52
CA THR A 134 17.68 22.61 10.85
C THR A 134 17.71 21.55 9.75
N LEU A 135 18.31 21.84 8.58
CA LEU A 135 18.48 20.83 7.54
C LEU A 135 19.50 19.77 7.95
N PRO A 136 19.25 18.50 7.60
CA PRO A 136 20.26 17.47 7.66
C PRO A 136 21.51 17.86 6.84
N PRO A 137 22.73 17.66 7.38
CA PRO A 137 23.98 18.13 6.77
C PRO A 137 24.38 17.36 5.50
N SER A 138 23.76 16.22 5.23
CA SER A 138 23.99 15.42 4.04
C SER A 138 22.71 14.67 3.64
N PRO A 139 22.59 14.24 2.37
CA PRO A 139 21.47 13.41 1.94
C PRO A 139 21.32 12.11 2.76
N GLU A 140 22.42 11.51 3.21
CA GLU A 140 22.39 10.24 3.96
C GLU A 140 21.92 10.42 5.40
N ALA A 141 21.93 11.66 5.93
CA ALA A 141 21.48 11.96 7.28
C ALA A 141 19.94 11.97 7.42
N TYR A 142 19.20 11.85 6.32
CA TYR A 142 17.75 11.74 6.35
C TYR A 142 17.31 10.34 6.81
N GLU A 143 16.64 10.27 7.95
CA GLU A 143 16.17 9.01 8.50
C GLU A 143 14.85 8.58 7.84
N ALA A 144 14.75 7.31 7.42
CA ALA A 144 13.52 6.72 6.90
C ALA A 144 12.60 6.27 8.06
N LYS A 145 12.21 7.19 8.93
CA LYS A 145 11.30 6.90 10.06
C LYS A 145 9.87 7.27 9.68
N LEU A 146 8.98 6.28 9.72
CA LEU A 146 7.55 6.56 9.68
C LEU A 146 7.08 7.10 11.05
N PRO A 147 6.06 7.97 11.07
CA PRO A 147 5.39 8.34 12.31
C PRO A 147 4.84 7.08 13.01
N ALA A 148 5.14 6.90 14.29
CA ALA A 148 4.74 5.72 15.07
C ALA A 148 3.21 5.56 15.15
N ASP A 149 2.47 6.66 14.99
CA ASP A 149 1.00 6.68 15.04
C ASP A 149 0.34 6.39 13.68
N LEU A 150 1.12 6.18 12.60
CA LEU A 150 0.58 5.97 11.26
C LEU A 150 -0.01 4.56 11.13
N LYS A 151 -1.35 4.48 11.11
CA LYS A 151 -2.08 3.26 10.77
C LYS A 151 -2.24 3.13 9.28
N LEU A 152 -1.50 2.20 8.67
CA LEU A 152 -1.61 1.91 7.25
C LEU A 152 -2.85 1.06 6.95
N PRO A 153 -3.51 1.28 5.80
CA PRO A 153 -4.65 0.48 5.38
C PRO A 153 -4.23 -0.98 5.18
N GLY A 154 -5.08 -1.92 5.58
CA GLY A 154 -4.79 -3.36 5.52
C GLY A 154 -4.00 -3.92 6.71
N GLY A 155 -3.61 -3.07 7.68
CA GLY A 155 -2.90 -3.53 8.89
C GLY A 155 -1.50 -4.05 8.63
N VAL A 156 -0.91 -3.69 7.49
CA VAL A 156 0.43 -4.11 7.07
C VAL A 156 1.47 -3.16 7.65
N GLU A 157 2.53 -3.70 8.25
CA GLU A 157 3.70 -2.93 8.68
C GLU A 157 4.60 -2.68 7.44
N TYR A 158 4.70 -1.43 7.01
CA TYR A 158 5.56 -1.06 5.88
C TYR A 158 6.97 -0.73 6.38
N LYS A 159 7.97 -1.46 5.88
CA LYS A 159 9.38 -1.24 6.19
C LYS A 159 10.10 -0.74 4.95
N PHE A 160 10.72 0.43 5.05
CA PHE A 160 11.58 0.95 4.00
C PHE A 160 12.89 0.17 3.94
N ASP A 161 13.27 -0.28 2.75
CA ASP A 161 14.62 -0.77 2.51
C ASP A 161 15.55 0.43 2.26
N VAL A 162 16.50 0.63 3.17
CA VAL A 162 17.50 1.71 3.09
C VAL A 162 18.45 1.52 1.90
N ASN A 163 18.57 0.30 1.38
CA ASN A 163 19.41 0.00 0.23
C ASN A 163 18.71 0.25 -1.11
N ASP A 164 17.42 0.59 -1.11
CA ASP A 164 16.67 0.84 -2.34
C ASP A 164 17.22 2.09 -3.05
N PRO A 165 17.59 2.02 -4.34
CA PRO A 165 18.03 3.19 -5.11
C PRO A 165 16.99 4.32 -5.12
N THR A 166 15.70 4.01 -5.02
CA THR A 166 14.63 5.01 -4.96
C THR A 166 14.68 5.83 -3.66
N MET A 167 15.05 5.22 -2.53
CA MET A 167 15.24 5.91 -1.26
C MET A 167 16.43 6.87 -1.30
N LYS A 168 17.56 6.44 -1.90
CA LYS A 168 18.72 7.33 -2.09
C LYS A 168 18.38 8.52 -3.00
N ALA A 169 17.59 8.30 -4.05
CA ALA A 169 17.11 9.38 -4.91
C ALA A 169 16.17 10.34 -4.16
N ALA A 170 15.28 9.81 -3.31
CA ALA A 170 14.39 10.62 -2.48
C ALA A 170 15.17 11.47 -1.47
N GLN A 171 16.18 10.90 -0.81
CA GLN A 171 17.08 11.61 0.10
C GLN A 171 17.86 12.72 -0.62
N ALA A 172 18.43 12.43 -1.79
CA ALA A 172 19.14 13.43 -2.61
C ALA A 172 18.20 14.54 -3.07
N MET A 173 16.96 14.21 -3.45
CA MET A 173 15.93 15.18 -3.80
C MET A 173 15.54 16.06 -2.61
N ALA A 174 15.31 15.46 -1.44
CA ALA A 174 14.96 16.18 -0.22
C ALA A 174 16.05 17.17 0.16
N HIS A 175 17.31 16.75 0.13
CA HIS A 175 18.46 17.63 0.37
C HIS A 175 18.54 18.76 -0.68
N ALA A 176 18.39 18.44 -1.97
CA ALA A 176 18.44 19.44 -3.05
C ALA A 176 17.29 20.46 -2.99
N LYS A 177 16.12 20.05 -2.50
CA LYS A 177 14.95 20.93 -2.30
C LYS A 177 14.95 21.64 -0.96
N GLY A 178 15.91 21.31 -0.10
CA GLY A 178 16.05 21.86 1.22
C GLY A 178 14.92 21.49 2.19
N TRP A 179 14.40 20.27 2.07
CA TRP A 179 13.34 19.76 2.94
C TRP A 179 13.84 19.50 4.35
N SER A 180 12.99 19.76 5.34
CA SER A 180 13.28 19.35 6.71
C SER A 180 13.14 17.83 6.86
N GLN A 181 13.70 17.26 7.94
CA GLN A 181 13.49 15.84 8.27
C GLN A 181 12.01 15.50 8.45
N GLN A 182 11.22 16.45 8.98
CA GLN A 182 9.78 16.27 9.16
C GLN A 182 9.06 16.20 7.81
N ASP A 183 9.33 17.15 6.90
CA ASP A 183 8.73 17.16 5.56
C ASP A 183 9.06 15.89 4.78
N PHE A 184 10.31 15.40 4.92
CA PHE A 184 10.73 14.13 4.33
C PHE A 184 9.97 12.94 4.91
N SER A 185 9.82 12.88 6.24
CA SER A 185 9.09 11.80 6.92
C SER A 185 7.60 11.82 6.56
N ASP A 186 7.00 13.00 6.42
CA ASP A 186 5.60 13.16 6.00
C ASP A 186 5.40 12.74 4.54
N ALA A 187 6.34 13.07 3.65
CA ALA A 187 6.31 12.60 2.27
C ALA A 187 6.43 11.07 2.17
N LEU A 188 7.32 10.46 2.98
CA LEU A 188 7.42 9.00 3.09
C LEU A 188 6.15 8.37 3.64
N ALA A 189 5.52 8.99 4.64
CA ALA A 189 4.25 8.52 5.20
C ALA A 189 3.14 8.51 4.14
N ILE A 190 3.03 9.55 3.31
CA ILE A 190 2.07 9.59 2.19
C ILE A 190 2.36 8.48 1.20
N TYR A 191 3.63 8.29 0.80
CA TYR A 191 4.02 7.23 -0.13
C TYR A 191 3.70 5.84 0.41
N ALA A 192 4.06 5.55 1.67
CA ALA A 192 3.74 4.28 2.32
C ALA A 192 2.23 4.05 2.41
N SER A 193 1.45 5.10 2.73
CA SER A 193 -0.01 5.01 2.76
C SER A 193 -0.61 4.69 1.40
N HIS A 194 -0.06 5.27 0.33
CA HIS A 194 -0.47 5.00 -1.04
C HIS A 194 -0.15 3.56 -1.45
N HIS A 195 1.08 3.10 -1.16
CA HIS A 195 1.51 1.73 -1.47
C HIS A 195 0.66 0.70 -0.72
N ALA A 196 0.45 0.90 0.59
CA ALA A 196 -0.40 0.04 1.39
C ALA A 196 -1.85 0.02 0.86
N ALA A 197 -2.39 1.15 0.40
CA ALA A 197 -3.71 1.21 -0.20
C ALA A 197 -3.79 0.43 -1.52
N GLN A 198 -2.75 0.51 -2.37
CA GLN A 198 -2.66 -0.27 -3.60
C GLN A 198 -2.61 -1.77 -3.31
N GLU A 199 -1.78 -2.20 -2.35
CA GLU A 199 -1.69 -3.60 -1.93
C GLU A 199 -3.01 -4.11 -1.36
N ALA A 200 -3.66 -3.32 -0.49
CA ALA A 200 -4.96 -3.67 0.05
C ALA A 200 -6.02 -3.82 -1.05
N ALA A 201 -6.04 -2.91 -2.03
CA ALA A 201 -6.95 -2.99 -3.17
C ALA A 201 -6.65 -4.20 -4.07
N LEU A 202 -5.37 -4.54 -4.28
CA LEU A 202 -4.97 -5.74 -5.02
C LEU A 202 -5.35 -7.03 -4.28
N ALA A 203 -5.17 -7.06 -2.95
CA ALA A 203 -5.56 -8.18 -2.12
C ALA A 203 -7.09 -8.37 -2.07
N GLU A 204 -7.85 -7.28 -2.06
CA GLU A 204 -9.31 -7.34 -2.15
C GLU A 204 -9.76 -7.88 -3.52
N ARG A 205 -9.16 -7.36 -4.60
CA ARG A 205 -9.43 -7.86 -5.96
C ARG A 205 -9.06 -9.33 -6.12
N SER A 206 -7.92 -9.76 -5.59
CA SER A 206 -7.51 -11.17 -5.66
C SER A 206 -8.47 -12.07 -4.87
N ARG A 207 -8.90 -11.66 -3.67
CA ARG A 207 -9.94 -12.38 -2.91
C ARG A 207 -11.26 -12.44 -3.67
N ALA A 208 -11.67 -11.36 -4.34
CA ALA A 208 -12.87 -11.34 -5.16
C ALA A 208 -12.77 -12.28 -6.37
N GLU A 209 -11.62 -12.32 -7.05
CA GLU A 209 -11.36 -13.27 -8.14
C GLU A 209 -11.37 -14.73 -7.65
N VAL A 210 -10.73 -15.02 -6.52
CA VAL A 210 -10.77 -16.35 -5.90
C VAL A 210 -12.20 -16.75 -5.52
N ALA A 211 -12.98 -15.82 -4.95
CA ALA A 211 -14.38 -16.05 -4.62
C ALA A 211 -15.24 -16.33 -5.87
N ARG A 212 -14.98 -15.65 -7.00
CA ARG A 212 -15.65 -15.90 -8.29
C ARG A 212 -15.29 -17.26 -8.88
N ALA A 213 -14.05 -17.69 -8.73
CA ALA A 213 -13.58 -18.97 -9.22
C ALA A 213 -14.14 -20.16 -8.42
N GLY A 214 -14.61 -19.91 -7.20
CA GLY A 214 -15.28 -20.88 -6.33
C GLY A 214 -14.32 -21.83 -5.60
N VAL A 215 -14.87 -22.70 -4.75
CA VAL A 215 -14.08 -23.65 -3.92
C VAL A 215 -13.28 -24.64 -4.77
N THR A 216 -13.75 -24.93 -5.99
CA THR A 216 -13.08 -25.84 -6.94
C THR A 216 -12.00 -25.16 -7.78
N ALA A 217 -11.71 -23.87 -7.57
CA ALA A 217 -10.73 -23.12 -8.35
C ALA A 217 -9.35 -23.80 -8.42
N PRO A 218 -8.75 -24.31 -7.32
CA PRO A 218 -7.44 -24.98 -7.40
C PRO A 218 -7.47 -26.19 -8.35
N GLN A 219 -8.52 -27.01 -8.28
CA GLN A 219 -8.67 -28.20 -9.12
C GLN A 219 -8.82 -27.82 -10.60
N ARG A 220 -9.55 -26.73 -10.89
CA ARG A 220 -9.73 -26.19 -12.24
C ARG A 220 -8.42 -25.67 -12.82
N VAL A 221 -7.67 -24.89 -12.03
CA VAL A 221 -6.34 -24.37 -12.41
C VAL A 221 -5.36 -25.50 -12.67
N ASP A 222 -5.34 -26.53 -11.83
CA ASP A 222 -4.50 -27.71 -12.01
C ASP A 222 -4.86 -28.49 -13.28
N ALA A 223 -6.15 -28.68 -13.56
CA ALA A 223 -6.63 -29.36 -14.77
C ALA A 223 -6.22 -28.60 -16.03
N VAL A 224 -6.44 -27.28 -16.05
CA VAL A 224 -6.01 -26.41 -17.15
C VAL A 224 -4.49 -26.40 -17.29
N GLY A 225 -3.75 -26.35 -16.18
CA GLY A 225 -2.30 -26.39 -16.18
C GLY A 225 -1.73 -27.69 -16.77
N ARG A 226 -2.31 -28.84 -16.40
CA ARG A 226 -1.94 -30.14 -16.98
C ARG A 226 -2.28 -30.22 -18.47
N PHE A 227 -3.44 -29.71 -18.88
CA PHE A 227 -3.85 -29.65 -20.28
C PHE A 227 -2.85 -28.82 -21.11
N ILE A 228 -2.52 -27.59 -20.68
CA ILE A 228 -1.57 -26.72 -21.39
C ILE A 228 -0.18 -27.38 -21.45
N THR A 229 0.25 -28.01 -20.36
CA THR A 229 1.54 -28.72 -20.30
C THR A 229 1.59 -29.91 -21.28
N ALA A 230 0.48 -30.63 -21.43
CA ALA A 230 0.39 -31.74 -22.38
C ALA A 230 0.44 -31.28 -23.85
N GLU A 231 -0.17 -30.13 -24.17
CA GLU A 231 -0.24 -29.60 -25.55
C GLU A 231 1.04 -28.86 -25.98
N MET A 232 1.65 -28.09 -25.07
CA MET A 232 2.76 -27.16 -25.42
C MET A 232 4.10 -27.53 -24.78
N GLY A 233 4.13 -28.51 -23.87
CA GLY A 233 5.31 -28.84 -23.08
C GLY A 233 5.56 -27.89 -21.91
N GLU A 234 6.41 -28.31 -20.97
CA GLU A 234 6.59 -27.64 -19.67
C GLU A 234 7.18 -26.23 -19.78
N ALA A 235 8.11 -26.01 -20.73
CA ALA A 235 8.81 -24.73 -20.89
C ALA A 235 7.84 -23.59 -21.23
N ASP A 236 6.98 -23.80 -22.22
CA ASP A 236 6.01 -22.80 -22.68
C ASP A 236 4.79 -22.73 -21.75
N ALA A 237 4.34 -23.88 -21.23
CA ALA A 237 3.22 -23.95 -20.30
C ALA A 237 3.46 -23.17 -18.99
N LYS A 238 4.72 -23.05 -18.55
CA LYS A 238 5.07 -22.24 -17.37
C LYS A 238 4.68 -20.76 -17.55
N GLN A 239 4.99 -20.19 -18.71
CA GLN A 239 4.68 -18.79 -19.00
C GLN A 239 3.18 -18.56 -19.11
N ILE A 240 2.47 -19.47 -19.77
CA ILE A 240 1.00 -19.37 -19.92
C ILE A 240 0.29 -19.54 -18.58
N ARG A 241 0.71 -20.49 -17.74
CA ARG A 241 0.16 -20.65 -16.38
C ARG A 241 0.34 -19.41 -15.53
N ALA A 242 1.47 -18.71 -15.66
CA ALA A 242 1.72 -17.45 -14.95
C ALA A 242 0.75 -16.32 -15.37
N LEU A 243 0.13 -16.42 -16.55
CA LEU A 243 -0.87 -15.46 -17.01
C LEU A 243 -2.29 -15.77 -16.49
N ILE A 244 -2.57 -16.94 -15.92
CA ILE A 244 -3.91 -17.30 -15.42
C ILE A 244 -4.13 -16.68 -14.03
N VAL A 245 -4.36 -15.37 -14.00
CA VAL A 245 -4.52 -14.58 -12.76
C VAL A 245 -5.96 -14.22 -12.41
N THR A 246 -6.90 -14.38 -13.34
CA THR A 246 -8.34 -14.08 -13.14
C THR A 246 -9.25 -15.28 -13.46
N ASP A 247 -10.46 -15.28 -12.92
CA ASP A 247 -11.46 -16.32 -13.24
C ASP A 247 -11.88 -16.27 -14.72
N SER A 248 -11.88 -15.09 -15.36
CA SER A 248 -12.19 -14.97 -16.78
C SER A 248 -11.14 -15.67 -17.67
N MET A 249 -9.86 -15.56 -17.32
CA MET A 249 -8.78 -16.27 -18.00
C MET A 249 -8.89 -17.78 -17.78
N LEU A 250 -9.24 -18.23 -16.57
CA LEU A 250 -9.49 -19.64 -16.30
C LEU A 250 -10.64 -20.18 -17.17
N ARG A 251 -11.79 -19.50 -17.19
CA ARG A 251 -12.95 -19.88 -18.03
C ARG A 251 -12.63 -19.88 -19.52
N TYR A 252 -11.78 -18.96 -19.98
CA TYR A 252 -11.34 -18.92 -21.37
C TYR A 252 -10.57 -20.20 -21.74
N HIS A 253 -9.61 -20.61 -20.91
CA HIS A 253 -8.84 -21.83 -21.14
C HIS A 253 -9.69 -23.09 -21.01
N GLU A 254 -10.66 -23.12 -20.10
CA GLU A 254 -11.62 -24.24 -20.01
C GLU A 254 -12.47 -24.38 -21.28
N ARG A 255 -12.94 -23.27 -21.85
CA ARG A 255 -13.67 -23.30 -23.13
C ARG A 255 -12.77 -23.76 -24.28
N MET A 256 -11.50 -23.36 -24.26
CA MET A 256 -10.52 -23.82 -25.26
C MET A 256 -10.28 -25.33 -25.14
N MET A 257 -10.08 -25.83 -23.92
CA MET A 257 -9.98 -27.26 -23.62
C MET A 257 -11.23 -28.02 -24.07
N GLN A 258 -12.43 -27.52 -23.76
CA GLN A 258 -13.69 -28.10 -24.24
C GLN A 258 -13.76 -28.15 -25.77
N LYS A 259 -13.33 -27.10 -26.47
CA LYS A 259 -13.33 -27.06 -27.94
C LYS A 259 -12.36 -28.08 -28.54
N ILE A 260 -11.14 -28.17 -28.01
CA ILE A 260 -10.12 -29.11 -28.51
C ILE A 260 -10.56 -30.55 -28.23
N SER A 261 -11.02 -30.84 -27.00
CA SER A 261 -11.52 -32.17 -26.65
C SER A 261 -12.77 -32.56 -27.44
N SER A 262 -13.68 -31.62 -27.73
CA SER A 262 -14.90 -31.90 -28.50
C SER A 262 -14.68 -32.04 -30.01
N GLN A 263 -13.62 -31.45 -30.56
CA GLN A 263 -13.26 -31.60 -31.98
C GLN A 263 -12.89 -33.05 -32.34
N ASN A 264 -12.34 -33.82 -31.39
CA ASN A 264 -12.05 -35.24 -31.59
C ASN A 264 -13.25 -36.16 -31.27
N THR A 265 -14.31 -35.63 -30.66
CA THR A 265 -15.54 -36.40 -30.35
C THR A 265 -16.73 -36.02 -31.23
N ALA A 266 -16.60 -35.04 -32.14
CA ALA A 266 -17.54 -34.92 -33.23
C ALA A 266 -17.39 -36.20 -34.08
N SER A 267 -18.19 -37.22 -33.75
CA SER A 267 -18.29 -38.47 -34.50
C SER A 267 -18.22 -38.12 -35.96
N PHE A 268 -17.27 -38.71 -36.68
CA PHE A 268 -17.17 -38.59 -38.12
C PHE A 268 -18.55 -38.88 -38.71
N SER A 269 -19.27 -37.80 -38.99
CA SER A 269 -20.66 -37.87 -39.37
C SER A 269 -20.64 -38.26 -40.85
N GLN A 270 -20.82 -39.55 -41.12
CA GLN A 270 -21.16 -40.01 -42.45
C GLN A 270 -22.50 -39.44 -42.94
N SER A 271 -23.21 -38.60 -42.16
CA SER A 271 -24.43 -37.92 -42.59
C SER A 271 -24.24 -37.02 -43.82
N HIS A 272 -22.99 -36.66 -44.17
CA HIS A 272 -22.65 -36.01 -45.45
C HIS A 272 -22.02 -36.96 -46.49
N ARG A 273 -21.90 -38.25 -46.16
CA ARG A 273 -21.50 -39.36 -47.05
C ARG A 273 -22.59 -40.42 -47.24
N VAL A 274 -23.82 -40.16 -46.78
CA VAL A 274 -24.97 -41.01 -47.13
C VAL A 274 -25.14 -40.89 -48.64
N ALA A 275 -24.93 -42.01 -49.36
CA ALA A 275 -25.20 -42.04 -50.79
C ALA A 275 -26.63 -41.54 -51.02
N PRO A 276 -26.85 -40.57 -51.93
CA PRO A 276 -28.18 -40.01 -52.14
C PRO A 276 -29.16 -41.13 -52.43
N ASP A 277 -30.28 -41.18 -51.70
CA ASP A 277 -31.28 -42.24 -51.84
C ASP A 277 -31.75 -42.33 -53.31
N PRO A 278 -31.39 -43.41 -54.03
CA PRO A 278 -31.68 -43.53 -55.45
C PRO A 278 -33.17 -43.82 -55.72
N SER A 279 -33.93 -44.20 -54.70
CA SER A 279 -35.33 -44.62 -54.84
C SER A 279 -36.30 -43.48 -55.17
N GLY A 280 -35.89 -42.23 -54.94
CA GLY A 280 -36.71 -41.04 -55.21
C GLY A 280 -36.61 -40.48 -56.64
N ILE A 281 -35.80 -41.08 -57.53
CA ILE A 281 -35.58 -40.59 -58.89
C ILE A 281 -36.14 -41.62 -59.90
N PRO A 282 -37.28 -41.35 -60.56
CA PRO A 282 -37.86 -42.27 -61.54
C PRO A 282 -36.87 -42.60 -62.67
N GLY A 283 -36.63 -43.89 -62.92
CA GLY A 283 -35.73 -44.35 -63.99
C GLY A 283 -34.24 -44.32 -63.65
N TYR A 284 -33.86 -44.11 -62.38
CA TYR A 284 -32.46 -43.98 -61.94
C TYR A 284 -31.56 -45.14 -62.41
N GLU A 285 -32.07 -46.38 -62.41
CA GLU A 285 -31.30 -47.56 -62.83
C GLU A 285 -30.90 -47.55 -64.31
N GLY A 286 -31.70 -46.91 -65.17
CA GLY A 286 -31.45 -46.82 -66.61
C GLY A 286 -30.60 -45.62 -67.05
N MET A 287 -30.30 -44.70 -66.13
CA MET A 287 -29.55 -43.46 -66.44
C MET A 287 -28.03 -43.70 -66.46
N SER A 288 -27.32 -43.01 -67.36
CA SER A 288 -25.86 -42.95 -67.32
C SER A 288 -25.37 -42.23 -66.06
N PHE A 289 -24.09 -42.40 -65.70
CA PHE A 289 -23.51 -41.78 -64.50
C PHE A 289 -23.70 -40.25 -64.48
N GLU A 290 -23.52 -39.58 -65.61
CA GLU A 290 -23.69 -38.12 -65.73
C GLU A 290 -25.16 -37.72 -65.54
N GLN A 291 -26.10 -38.48 -66.10
CA GLN A 291 -27.54 -38.26 -65.91
C GLN A 291 -27.97 -38.48 -64.46
N ARG A 292 -27.43 -39.50 -63.78
CA ARG A 292 -27.68 -39.75 -62.36
C ARG A 292 -27.19 -38.60 -61.48
N ARG A 293 -25.98 -38.09 -61.75
CA ARG A 293 -25.42 -36.96 -61.00
C ARG A 293 -26.24 -35.69 -61.21
N TYR A 294 -26.63 -35.39 -62.44
CA TYR A 294 -27.50 -34.26 -62.75
C TYR A 294 -28.88 -34.36 -62.07
N ALA A 295 -29.49 -35.56 -62.08
CA ALA A 295 -30.77 -35.80 -61.42
C ALA A 295 -30.67 -35.68 -59.88
N GLN A 296 -29.56 -36.11 -59.29
CA GLN A 296 -29.27 -35.91 -57.87
C GLN A 296 -29.11 -34.44 -57.52
N ASP A 297 -28.35 -33.67 -58.32
CA ASP A 297 -28.16 -32.23 -58.12
C ASP A 297 -29.49 -31.46 -58.25
N GLN A 298 -30.32 -31.81 -59.24
CA GLN A 298 -31.67 -31.24 -59.36
C GLN A 298 -32.57 -31.58 -58.16
N ASN A 299 -32.53 -32.81 -57.67
CA ASN A 299 -33.33 -33.22 -56.52
C ASN A 299 -32.86 -32.52 -55.23
N ALA A 300 -31.54 -32.37 -55.05
CA ALA A 300 -30.96 -31.61 -53.94
C ALA A 300 -31.32 -30.11 -54.01
N ALA A 301 -31.35 -29.51 -55.20
CA ALA A 301 -31.76 -28.13 -55.41
C ALA A 301 -33.25 -27.90 -55.09
N ARG A 302 -34.12 -28.90 -55.28
CA ARG A 302 -35.55 -28.83 -54.92
C ARG A 302 -35.83 -28.99 -53.42
N ARG A 303 -34.89 -29.58 -52.67
CA ARG A 303 -35.01 -29.80 -51.22
C ARG A 303 -34.47 -28.64 -50.37
N ARG A 304 -33.76 -27.70 -50.99
CA ARG A 304 -33.37 -26.44 -50.34
C ARG A 304 -34.47 -25.41 -50.51
#